data_AF-A0A842ZNQ4-F1
#
_entry.id   AF-A0A842ZNQ4-F1
#
_cell.length_a   1.000
_cell.length_b   1.000
_cell.length_c   1.000
_cell.angle_alpha   90.00
_cell.angle_beta   90.00
_cell.angle_gamma   90.00
#
_symmetry.space_group_name_H-M   'P 1'
#
loop_
_entity.id
_entity.type
_entity.pdbx_description
1 polymer ?
#
loop_
_entity_poly.entity_id
_entity_poly.type
_entity_poly.pdbx_seq_one_letter_code
_entity_poly.pdbx_strand_id
1 'polypeptide(L)'
;MPSKYIDGQGYVRVYNPDSPCADSKGYIYEHREKMADKLAEENPEHPALDVLGCLRPEYLVHHKDEDKSNNEDSNLKLKKENGHKSHHFKVNNPHPEERDELGRFV
;
A
#
# COMPACT_ATOMS: atom_id res chain seq x y z
N MET A 1 12.14 -19.86 3.91
CA MET A 1 12.50 -19.08 2.70
C MET A 1 11.33 -18.21 2.37
N PRO A 2 11.48 -16.88 2.21
CA PRO A 2 10.38 -16.07 1.72
C PRO A 2 10.02 -16.56 0.32
N SER A 3 8.79 -17.05 0.14
CA SER A 3 8.29 -17.44 -1.17
C SER A 3 8.03 -16.18 -1.99
N LYS A 4 8.82 -15.99 -3.04
CA LYS A 4 8.72 -14.90 -4.01
C LYS A 4 8.03 -15.41 -5.27
N TYR A 5 7.06 -14.68 -5.81
CA TYR A 5 6.43 -15.01 -7.08
C TYR A 5 6.04 -13.76 -7.87
N ILE A 6 5.86 -13.90 -9.18
CA ILE A 6 5.35 -12.83 -10.05
C ILE A 6 3.85 -13.05 -10.25
N ASP A 7 3.04 -12.02 -9.97
CA ASP A 7 1.59 -12.09 -10.16
C ASP A 7 1.20 -12.00 -11.64
N GLY A 8 -0.08 -12.20 -11.95
CA GLY A 8 -0.60 -12.10 -13.32
C GLY A 8 -0.47 -10.71 -13.95
N GLN A 9 -0.09 -9.69 -13.18
CA GLN A 9 0.14 -8.31 -13.66
C GLN A 9 1.62 -8.00 -13.87
N GLY A 10 2.52 -8.95 -13.59
CA GLY A 10 3.97 -8.80 -13.71
C GLY A 10 4.65 -8.25 -12.46
N TYR A 11 3.91 -8.00 -11.36
CA TYR A 11 4.51 -7.50 -10.14
C TYR A 11 5.05 -8.63 -9.28
N VAL A 12 6.20 -8.37 -8.68
CA VAL A 12 6.79 -9.26 -7.70
C VAL A 12 6.08 -9.15 -6.35
N ARG A 13 5.70 -10.31 -5.81
CA ARG A 13 5.10 -10.51 -4.49
C ARG A 13 6.07 -11.30 -3.62
N VAL A 14 6.34 -10.81 -2.42
CA VAL A 14 7.22 -11.46 -1.43
C VAL A 14 6.37 -11.87 -0.23
N TYR A 15 6.52 -13.12 0.20
CA TYR A 15 5.89 -13.57 1.44
C TYR A 15 6.68 -13.07 2.64
N ASN A 16 6.07 -12.17 3.40
CA ASN A 16 6.60 -11.58 4.62
C ASN A 16 5.43 -11.34 5.59
N PRO A 17 4.92 -12.38 6.27
CA PRO A 17 3.72 -12.28 7.12
C PRO A 17 3.92 -11.42 8.37
N ASP A 18 5.17 -11.16 8.76
CA ASP A 18 5.51 -10.33 9.91
C ASP A 18 5.56 -8.83 9.55
N SER A 19 5.56 -8.49 8.26
CA SER A 19 5.54 -7.10 7.81
C SER A 19 4.17 -6.46 8.08
N PRO A 20 4.12 -5.27 8.71
CA PRO A 20 2.86 -4.54 8.88
C PRO A 20 2.23 -4.12 7.54
N CYS A 21 3.02 -4.12 6.47
CA CYS A 21 2.60 -3.72 5.12
C CYS A 21 2.16 -4.91 4.27
N ALA A 22 2.18 -6.13 4.82
CA ALA A 22 1.72 -7.32 4.14
C ALA A 22 0.19 -7.34 4.03
N ASP A 23 -0.31 -7.98 2.96
CA ASP A 23 -1.73 -8.23 2.81
C ASP A 23 -2.23 -9.33 3.77
N SER A 24 -3.55 -9.57 3.77
CA SER A 24 -4.18 -10.64 4.57
C SER A 24 -3.64 -12.05 4.34
N LYS A 25 -2.86 -12.28 3.26
CA LYS A 25 -2.21 -13.56 2.94
C LYS A 25 -0.74 -13.56 3.32
N GLY A 26 -0.23 -12.49 3.95
CA GLY A 26 1.17 -12.32 4.33
C GLY A 26 2.09 -11.93 3.17
N TYR A 27 1.56 -11.38 2.09
CA TYR A 27 2.36 -10.96 0.93
C TYR A 27 2.43 -9.45 0.78
N ILE A 28 3.60 -8.97 0.38
CA ILE A 28 3.85 -7.57 0.05
C ILE A 28 4.32 -7.44 -1.39
N TYR A 29 4.03 -6.29 -2.00
CA TYR A 29 4.60 -5.92 -3.29
C TYR A 29 6.04 -5.43 -3.10
N GLU A 30 7.03 -6.14 -3.66
CA GLU A 30 8.45 -5.84 -3.43
C GLU A 30 8.82 -4.40 -3.79
N HIS A 31 8.30 -3.89 -4.91
CA HIS A 31 8.54 -2.51 -5.33
C HIS A 31 8.02 -1.45 -4.33
N ARG A 32 6.95 -1.76 -3.58
CA ARG A 32 6.43 -0.87 -2.52
C ARG A 32 7.27 -0.97 -1.26
N GLU A 33 7.68 -2.19 -0.88
CA GLU A 33 8.57 -2.44 0.27
C GLU A 33 9.91 -1.70 0.08
N LYS A 34 10.58 -1.94 -1.05
CA LYS A 34 11.82 -1.26 -1.45
C LYS A 34 11.72 0.27 -1.37
N MET A 35 10.63 0.84 -1.88
CA MET A 35 10.43 2.29 -1.83
C MET A 35 10.18 2.78 -0.39
N ALA A 36 9.45 2.02 0.43
CA ALA A 36 9.22 2.37 1.82
C ALA A 36 10.53 2.34 2.62
N ASP A 37 11.32 1.28 2.49
CA ASP A 37 12.62 1.13 3.14
C ASP A 37 13.57 2.28 2.78
N LYS A 38 13.66 2.58 1.48
CA LYS A 38 14.46 3.71 0.99
C LYS A 38 14.02 5.04 1.60
N LEU A 39 12.71 5.31 1.61
CA LEU A 39 12.19 6.54 2.20
C LEU A 39 12.43 6.59 3.71
N ALA A 40 12.32 5.46 4.41
CA ALA A 40 12.58 5.39 5.84
C ALA A 40 14.07 5.63 6.15
N GLU A 41 14.98 5.15 5.31
CA GLU A 41 16.42 5.43 5.44
C GLU A 41 16.77 6.89 5.13
N GLU A 42 16.19 7.47 4.08
CA GLU A 42 16.48 8.84 3.63
C GLU A 42 15.75 9.91 4.48
N ASN A 43 14.50 9.66 4.85
CA ASN A 43 13.62 10.57 5.59
C ASN A 43 12.47 9.81 6.31
N PRO A 44 12.66 9.39 7.57
CA PRO A 44 11.63 8.67 8.33
C PRO A 44 10.28 9.38 8.47
N GLU A 45 10.26 10.72 8.39
CA GLU A 45 9.03 11.54 8.49
C GLU A 45 8.43 11.87 7.12
N HIS A 46 8.86 11.18 6.06
CA HIS A 46 8.39 11.44 4.71
C HIS A 46 6.86 11.26 4.62
N PRO A 47 6.10 12.21 4.03
CA PRO A 47 4.63 12.19 4.03
C PRO A 47 3.99 11.01 3.28
N ALA A 48 4.80 10.24 2.55
CA ALA A 48 4.39 9.01 1.89
C ALA A 48 4.43 7.76 2.77
N LEU A 49 5.03 7.84 3.95
CA LEU A 49 5.02 6.78 4.95
C LEU A 49 3.86 7.00 5.92
N ASP A 50 3.26 5.90 6.38
CA ASP A 50 2.33 5.92 7.50
C ASP A 50 3.06 5.66 8.83
N VAL A 51 2.28 5.56 9.92
CA VAL A 51 2.82 5.35 11.27
C VAL A 51 3.54 4.01 11.47
N LEU A 52 3.36 3.07 10.54
CA LEU A 52 3.99 1.75 10.56
C LEU A 52 5.19 1.68 9.59
N GLY A 53 5.54 2.80 8.94
CA GLY A 53 6.57 2.83 7.91
C GLY A 53 6.12 2.22 6.58
N CYS A 54 4.81 2.03 6.37
CA CYS A 54 4.28 1.52 5.12
C CYS A 54 4.04 2.65 4.12
N LEU A 55 4.26 2.36 2.83
CA LEU A 55 3.91 3.31 1.80
C LEU A 55 2.40 3.51 1.74
N ARG A 56 1.97 4.74 1.89
CA ARG A 56 0.58 5.18 1.83
C ARG A 56 -0.04 4.90 0.45
N PRO A 57 -1.36 4.60 0.37
CA PRO A 57 -2.02 4.25 -0.88
C PRO A 57 -2.07 5.40 -1.90
N GLU A 58 -2.04 6.65 -1.45
CA GLU A 58 -2.05 7.84 -2.33
C GLU A 58 -0.72 8.05 -3.09
N TYR A 59 0.29 7.23 -2.77
CA TYR A 59 1.59 7.25 -3.41
C TYR A 59 1.77 5.98 -4.25
N LEU A 60 2.07 6.21 -5.51
CA LEU A 60 2.33 5.19 -6.51
C LEU A 60 3.83 5.05 -6.71
N VAL A 61 4.27 3.81 -6.93
CA VAL A 61 5.64 3.50 -7.28
C VAL A 61 5.66 3.11 -8.75
N HIS A 62 6.52 3.76 -9.52
CA HIS A 62 6.62 3.62 -10.96
C HIS A 62 8.00 3.09 -11.35
N HIS A 63 8.01 2.02 -12.14
CA HIS A 63 9.20 1.46 -12.78
C HIS A 63 9.59 2.30 -14.00
N LYS A 64 10.85 2.73 -14.09
CA LYS A 64 11.34 3.61 -15.17
C LYS A 64 11.55 2.86 -16.49
N ASP A 65 11.92 1.59 -16.40
CA ASP A 65 12.16 0.70 -17.55
C ASP A 65 10.93 -0.08 -18.01
N GLU A 66 9.77 0.15 -17.38
CA GLU A 66 8.51 -0.56 -17.60
C GLU A 66 8.53 -2.06 -17.24
N ASP A 67 9.66 -2.58 -16.74
CA ASP A 67 9.78 -3.93 -16.20
C ASP A 67 9.39 -3.95 -14.71
N LYS A 68 8.17 -4.43 -14.45
CA LYS A 68 7.59 -4.55 -13.10
C LYS A 68 8.31 -5.55 -12.20
N SER A 69 9.21 -6.35 -12.76
CA SER A 69 10.06 -7.29 -12.02
C SER A 69 11.40 -6.69 -11.60
N ASN A 70 11.83 -5.60 -12.24
CA ASN A 70 13.06 -4.89 -11.90
C ASN A 70 12.84 -3.90 -10.74
N ASN A 71 13.03 -4.37 -9.52
CA ASN A 71 12.80 -3.59 -8.29
C ASN A 71 14.08 -2.95 -7.70
N GLU A 72 15.08 -2.70 -8.55
CA GLU A 72 16.26 -1.92 -8.16
C GLU A 72 15.88 -0.47 -7.81
N ASP A 73 16.48 0.08 -6.75
CA ASP A 73 16.15 1.42 -6.22
C ASP A 73 16.33 2.53 -7.27
N SER A 74 17.29 2.32 -8.18
CA SER A 74 17.54 3.22 -9.31
C SER A 74 16.45 3.17 -10.38
N ASN A 75 15.69 2.08 -10.47
CA ASN A 75 14.59 1.88 -11.40
C ASN A 75 13.23 2.35 -10.86
N LEU A 76 13.10 2.53 -9.54
CA LEU A 76 11.85 2.94 -8.91
C LEU A 76 11.74 4.47 -8.82
N LYS A 77 10.51 4.99 -8.98
CA LYS A 77 10.18 6.40 -8.79
C LYS A 77 8.86 6.56 -8.06
N LEU A 78 8.88 7.29 -6.94
CA LEU A 78 7.67 7.68 -6.24
C LEU A 78 6.91 8.76 -7.03
N LYS A 79 5.60 8.60 -7.18
CA LYS A 79 4.69 9.62 -7.72
C LYS A 79 3.52 9.78 -6.76
N LYS A 80 3.19 11.02 -6.42
CA LYS A 80 1.90 11.31 -5.78
C LYS A 80 0.82 11.12 -6.83
N GLU A 81 -0.21 10.33 -6.53
CA GLU A 81 -1.35 10.26 -7.43
C GLU A 81 -1.99 11.66 -7.49
N ASN A 82 -1.95 12.29 -8.67
CA ASN A 82 -2.66 13.55 -8.90
C ASN A 82 -4.15 13.24 -8.97
N GLY A 83 -4.75 13.05 -7.79
CA GLY A 83 -6.18 12.93 -7.55
C GLY A 83 -6.93 12.04 -8.53
N HIS A 84 -7.06 10.75 -8.23
CA HIS A 84 -8.22 10.01 -8.69
C HIS A 84 -8.69 8.98 -7.65
N LYS A 85 -9.85 9.32 -7.04
CA LYS A 85 -10.85 8.41 -6.45
C LYS A 85 -10.67 8.00 -4.99
N SER A 86 -11.34 8.77 -4.15
CA SER A 86 -12.40 8.32 -3.25
C SER A 86 -13.10 7.00 -3.66
N HIS A 87 -12.42 5.87 -3.55
CA HIS A 87 -12.94 4.52 -3.75
C HIS A 87 -11.98 3.60 -2.96
N HIS A 88 -12.09 3.48 -1.64
CA HIS A 88 -12.56 2.24 -1.02
C HIS A 88 -12.81 2.39 0.51
N PHE A 89 -13.07 3.59 1.01
CA PHE A 89 -13.81 3.77 2.25
C PHE A 89 -15.21 4.28 1.92
N LYS A 90 -16.06 3.40 1.37
CA LYS A 90 -17.46 3.45 1.78
C LYS A 90 -17.44 3.02 3.24
N VAL A 91 -17.23 3.98 4.13
CA VAL A 91 -17.77 3.87 5.48
C VAL A 91 -19.24 3.63 5.23
N ASN A 92 -19.73 2.42 5.53
CA ASN A 92 -21.14 2.23 5.79
C ASN A 92 -21.43 3.08 7.03
N ASN A 93 -21.58 4.38 6.85
CA ASN A 93 -22.30 5.22 7.79
C ASN A 93 -23.77 5.03 7.41
N PRO A 94 -24.53 4.14 8.08
CA PRO A 94 -25.97 4.35 8.11
C PRO A 94 -26.19 5.77 8.65
N HIS A 95 -27.12 6.47 8.03
CA HIS A 95 -27.48 7.83 8.43
C HIS A 95 -27.88 7.81 9.93
N PRO A 96 -27.46 8.77 10.77
CA PRO A 96 -27.74 8.73 12.21
C PRO A 96 -29.23 8.75 12.57
N GLU A 97 -30.14 8.90 11.61
CA GLU A 97 -31.58 8.86 11.82
C GLU A 97 -32.21 7.46 11.66
N GLU A 98 -31.41 6.43 11.38
CA GLU A 98 -31.86 5.02 11.26
C GLU A 98 -31.55 4.17 12.51
N ARG A 99 -31.28 4.81 13.65
CA ARG A 99 -31.00 4.10 14.92
C ARG A 99 -31.83 4.65 16.08
N ASP A 100 -32.35 3.76 16.92
CA ASP A 100 -32.96 4.14 18.19
C ASP A 100 -31.90 4.61 19.22
N GLU A 101 -32.35 5.16 20.35
CA GLU A 101 -31.49 5.63 21.45
C GLU A 101 -30.62 4.51 22.08
N LEU A 102 -30.85 3.25 21.70
CA LEU A 102 -30.10 2.06 22.12
C LEU A 102 -29.21 1.48 21.00
N GLY A 103 -29.10 2.16 19.86
CA GLY A 103 -28.23 1.83 18.75
C GLY A 103 -28.70 0.69 17.84
N ARG A 104 -29.98 0.28 17.91
CA ARG A 104 -30.58 -0.75 17.05
C ARG A 104 -31.09 -0.12 15.75
N PHE A 105 -31.05 -0.87 14.65
CA PHE A 105 -31.65 -0.46 13.39
C PHE A 105 -33.18 -0.44 13.52
N VAL A 106 -33.81 0.68 13.13
CA VAL A 106 -35.27 0.88 13.11
C VAL A 106 -35.84 0.74 11.71
#